data_AF-A0AB35QXT2-F1
#
_entry.id   AF-A0AB35QXT2-F1
#
_cell.length_a   1.000
_cell.length_b   1.000
_cell.length_c   1.000
_cell.angle_alpha   90.00
_cell.angle_beta   90.00
_cell.angle_gamma   90.00
#
_symmetry.space_group_name_H-M   'P 1'
#
loop_
_entity.id
_entity.type
_entity.pdbx_description
1 polymer ?
#
loop_
_entity_poly.entity_id
_entity_poly.type
_entity_poly.pdbx_seq_one_letter_code
_entity_poly.pdbx_strand_id
1 'polypeptide(L)' 'MSTQLSPIVSEFETQEQADSYDRWFRAKVKASLANPGPGTPHDEVMARMDVIIDEAERKQREQA' A
#
# COMPACT_ATOMS: atom_id res chain seq x y z
N MET A 1 -4.03 -21.52 -17.79
CA MET A 1 -4.26 -20.36 -18.67
C MET A 1 -5.10 -19.39 -17.89
N SER A 2 -4.51 -18.29 -17.45
CA SER A 2 -5.20 -17.28 -16.64
C SER A 2 -5.90 -16.31 -17.57
N THR A 3 -7.19 -16.09 -17.34
CA THR A 3 -8.03 -15.24 -18.19
C THR A 3 -7.45 -13.83 -18.23
N GLN A 4 -7.17 -13.32 -19.43
CA GLN A 4 -6.73 -11.93 -19.60
C GLN A 4 -7.91 -11.00 -19.36
N LEU A 5 -7.68 -9.96 -18.57
CA LEU A 5 -8.69 -8.97 -18.21
C LEU A 5 -8.52 -7.71 -19.07
N SER A 6 -9.63 -7.06 -19.38
CA SER A 6 -9.62 -5.76 -20.06
C SER A 6 -9.17 -4.66 -19.10
N PRO A 7 -8.25 -3.76 -19.50
CA PRO A 7 -7.82 -2.62 -18.69
C PRO A 7 -8.94 -1.65 -18.31
N ILE A 8 -10.07 -1.66 -19.05
CA ILE A 8 -11.26 -0.85 -18.72
C ILE A 8 -12.01 -1.42 -17.51
N VAL A 9 -11.92 -2.73 -17.31
CA VAL A 9 -12.68 -3.46 -16.28
C VAL A 9 -11.84 -3.73 -15.03
N SER A 10 -10.53 -3.89 -15.19
CA SER A 10 -9.61 -4.29 -14.11
C SER A 10 -8.25 -3.62 -14.28
N GLU A 11 -7.65 -3.18 -13.18
CA GLU A 11 -6.26 -2.72 -13.15
C GLU A 11 -5.24 -3.86 -13.31
N PHE A 12 -5.65 -5.12 -13.10
CA PHE A 12 -4.81 -6.30 -13.31
C PHE A 12 -4.95 -6.84 -14.72
N GLU A 13 -3.84 -7.34 -15.29
CA GLU A 13 -3.80 -7.91 -16.63
C GLU A 13 -4.47 -9.29 -16.70
N THR A 14 -4.50 -10.03 -15.59
CA THR A 14 -5.03 -11.39 -15.54
C THR A 14 -5.87 -11.65 -14.31
N GLN A 15 -6.82 -12.57 -14.42
CA GLN A 15 -7.65 -13.01 -13.30
C GLN A 15 -6.80 -13.58 -12.15
N GLU A 16 -5.71 -14.28 -12.46
CA GLU A 16 -4.83 -14.85 -11.44
C GLU A 16 -4.12 -13.76 -10.61
N GLN A 17 -3.67 -12.68 -11.25
CA GLN A 17 -3.08 -11.53 -10.55
C GLN A 17 -4.13 -10.86 -9.64
N ALA A 18 -5.34 -10.63 -10.15
CA ALA A 18 -6.44 -10.04 -9.38
C ALA A 18 -6.78 -10.90 -8.15
N ASP A 19 -6.93 -12.22 -8.34
CA ASP A 19 -7.24 -13.14 -7.25
C ASP A 19 -6.10 -13.24 -6.22
N SER A 20 -4.85 -13.17 -6.68
CA SER A 20 -3.68 -13.15 -5.80
C SER A 20 -3.66 -11.87 -4.95
N TYR A 21 -3.91 -10.72 -5.56
CA TYR A 21 -4.02 -9.45 -4.85
C TYR A 21 -5.17 -9.45 -3.85
N ASP A 22 -6.36 -9.90 -4.24
CA ASP A 22 -7.53 -9.95 -3.36
C ASP A 22 -7.27 -10.82 -2.12
N ARG A 23 -6.66 -12.02 -2.28
CA ARG A 23 -6.28 -12.87 -1.15
C ARG A 23 -5.32 -12.17 -0.20
N TRP A 24 -4.27 -11.54 -0.72
CA TRP A 24 -3.31 -10.79 0.10
C TRP A 24 -3.97 -9.59 0.79
N PHE A 25 -4.78 -8.83 0.07
CA PHE A 25 -5.43 -7.63 0.58
C PHE A 25 -6.40 -7.96 1.72
N ARG A 26 -7.24 -8.99 1.54
CA ARG A 26 -8.13 -9.49 2.59
C ARG A 26 -7.36 -9.98 3.82
N ALA A 27 -6.25 -10.70 3.63
CA ALA A 27 -5.42 -11.14 4.74
C ALA A 27 -4.82 -9.95 5.50
N LYS A 28 -4.32 -8.94 4.79
CA LYS A 28 -3.77 -7.71 5.38
C LYS A 28 -4.83 -6.94 6.16
N VAL A 29 -6.01 -6.72 5.58
CA VAL A 29 -7.13 -6.04 6.23
C VAL A 29 -7.59 -6.81 7.48
N LYS A 30 -7.72 -8.13 7.39
CA LYS A 30 -8.10 -8.95 8.55
C LYS A 30 -7.09 -8.84 9.69
N ALA A 31 -5.79 -8.85 9.38
CA ALA A 31 -4.75 -8.65 10.37
C ALA A 31 -4.81 -7.26 11.03
N SER A 32 -5.04 -6.20 10.25
CA SER A 32 -5.24 -4.85 10.78
C SER A 32 -6.48 -4.72 11.66
N LEU A 33 -7.60 -5.33 11.27
CA LEU A 33 -8.84 -5.30 12.06
C LEU A 33 -8.76 -6.15 13.32
N ALA A 34 -7.96 -7.22 13.33
CA ALA A 34 -7.73 -8.03 14.52
C ALA A 34 -6.95 -7.28 15.61
N ASN A 35 -6.21 -6.23 15.24
CA ASN A 35 -5.47 -5.38 16.17
C ASN A 35 -5.55 -3.90 15.74
N PRO A 36 -6.69 -3.22 15.96
CA PRO A 36 -6.96 -1.91 15.37
C PRO A 36 -6.16 -0.75 16.00
N GLY A 37 -5.59 -0.95 17.20
CA GLY A 37 -4.94 0.13 17.96
C GLY A 37 -5.89 1.30 18.28
N PRO A 38 -5.38 2.41 18.86
CA PRO A 38 -6.20 3.59 19.17
C PRO A 38 -6.51 4.48 17.96
N GLY A 39 -6.06 4.12 16.76
CA GLY A 39 -6.01 5.03 15.61
C GLY A 39 -4.93 6.10 15.77
N THR A 40 -4.67 6.86 14.70
CA THR A 40 -3.72 7.99 14.72
C THR A 40 -4.41 9.20 14.10
N PRO A 41 -4.38 10.38 14.75
CA PRO A 41 -4.91 11.61 14.18
C PRO A 41 -4.28 11.92 12.82
N HIS A 42 -5.05 12.53 11.91
CA HIS A 42 -4.57 12.87 10.57
C HIS A 42 -3.28 13.72 10.61
N ASP A 43 -3.27 14.78 11.41
CA ASP A 43 -2.13 15.70 11.52
C ASP A 43 -0.86 14.98 12.01
N GLU A 44 -1.01 14.01 12.90
CA GLU A 44 0.11 13.21 13.37
C GLU A 44 0.64 12.26 12.28
N VAL A 45 -0.23 11.70 11.45
CA VAL A 45 0.20 10.93 10.27
C VAL A 45 0.98 11.82 9.31
N MET A 46 0.48 13.02 9.01
CA MET A 46 1.15 13.97 8.11
C MET A 46 2.52 14.38 8.63
N ALA A 47 2.62 14.77 9.91
CA ALA A 47 3.88 15.14 10.53
C ALA A 47 4.93 14.01 10.48
N ARG A 48 4.50 12.75 10.68
CA ARG A 48 5.40 11.59 10.54
C ARG A 48 5.85 11.37 9.10
N MET A 49 4.98 11.62 8.11
CA MET A 49 5.34 11.49 6.69
C MET A 49 6.35 12.55 6.26
N ASP A 50 6.18 13.81 6.70
CA ASP A 50 7.13 14.89 6.40
C ASP A 50 8.54 14.54 6.88
N VAL A 51 8.66 14.01 8.11
CA VAL A 51 9.96 13.56 8.65
C VAL A 51 10.58 12.45 7.80
N ILE A 52 9.80 11.46 7.37
CA ILE A 52 10.31 10.36 6.53
C ILE A 52 10.82 10.88 5.18
N ILE A 53 10.09 11.83 4.58
CA ILE A 53 10.47 12.44 3.30
C ILE A 53 11.76 13.26 3.46
N ASP A 54 11.84 14.13 4.46
CA ASP A 54 13.01 14.96 4.73
C ASP A 54 14.27 14.10 4.96
N GLU A 55 14.14 12.99 5.69
CA GLU A 55 15.23 12.04 5.88
C GLU A 55 15.66 11.37 4.58
N ALA A 56 14.70 10.95 3.74
CA ALA A 56 14.99 10.32 2.46
C ALA A 56 15.68 11.30 1.50
N GLU A 57 15.24 12.55 1.45
CA GLU A 57 15.86 13.58 0.62
C GLU A 57 17.26 13.94 1.09
N ARG A 58 17.48 14.05 2.41
CA ARG A 58 18.82 14.31 2.96
C ARG A 58 19.78 13.20 2.55
N LYS A 59 19.36 11.94 2.68
CA LYS A 59 20.17 10.77 2.24
C LYS A 59 20.46 10.84 0.74
N GLN A 60 19.49 11.22 -0.08
CA GLN A 60 19.69 11.35 -1.52
C GLN A 60 20.70 12.46 -1.86
N ARG A 61 20.63 13.62 -1.18
CA ARG A 61 21.58 14.73 -1.37
C ARG A 61 23.00 14.37 -0.92
N GLU A 62 23.14 13.55 0.12
CA GLU A 62 24.45 13.05 0.58
C GLU A 62 25.06 12.01 -0.37
N GLN A 63 24.25 11.37 -1.21
CA GLN A 63 24.69 10.37 -2.21
C GLN A 63 24.98 10.97 -3.59
N ALA A 64 24.64 12.24 -3.82
CA ALA A 64 24.88 12.98 -5.05
C ALA A 64 26.20 13.75 -4.99
#